data_AF-A0A2B7ZVF5-F1
#
_entry.id   AF-A0A2B7ZVF5-F1
#
_cell.length_a   1.000
_cell.length_b   1.000
_cell.length_c   1.000
_cell.angle_alpha   90.00
_cell.angle_beta   90.00
_cell.angle_gamma   90.00
#
_symmetry.space_group_name_H-M   'P 1'
#
loop_
_entity.id
_entity.type
_entity.pdbx_description
1 polymer ?
#
loop_
_entity_poly.entity_id
_entity_poly.type
_entity_poly.pdbx_seq_one_letter_code
_entity_poly.pdbx_strand_id
1 'polypeptide(L)'
;MEPIHSHRALDATNVARFVPKRHRKRLRDNIMGVTKPAIRRLARRGGVIRIQKDIYDTIRAVVLIRLKEIIRRLVILLEGSMHPGRQRKTLPEADEKMLKFILKIQTITTQDLGNPVYGFE
;
A
#
# COMPACT_ATOMS: atom_id res chain seq x y z
N MET A 1 33.23 -37.88 -20.02
CA MET A 1 31.95 -37.42 -19.42
C MET A 1 32.24 -36.03 -18.87
N GLU A 2 31.97 -35.00 -19.67
CA GLU A 2 32.29 -33.61 -19.32
C GLU A 2 31.33 -33.09 -18.24
N PRO A 3 31.81 -32.39 -17.21
CA PRO A 3 30.95 -31.84 -16.17
C PRO A 3 30.10 -30.70 -16.72
N ILE A 4 28.79 -30.82 -16.54
CA ILE A 4 27.80 -29.83 -16.96
C ILE A 4 27.80 -28.71 -15.90
N HIS A 5 28.15 -27.50 -16.33
CA HIS A 5 28.07 -26.22 -15.61
C HIS A 5 29.34 -25.78 -14.89
N SER A 6 30.26 -25.18 -15.64
CA SER A 6 31.20 -24.19 -15.11
C SER A 6 30.43 -22.96 -14.62
N HIS A 7 30.81 -22.48 -13.43
CA HIS A 7 30.29 -21.25 -12.82
C HIS A 7 30.51 -20.05 -13.76
N ARG A 8 29.51 -19.72 -14.59
CA ARG A 8 29.52 -18.48 -15.38
C ARG A 8 29.25 -17.32 -14.42
N ALA A 9 30.29 -16.54 -14.12
CA ALA A 9 30.16 -15.32 -13.34
C ALA A 9 29.09 -14.41 -13.96
N LEU A 10 28.12 -13.98 -13.16
CA LEU A 10 27.10 -13.01 -13.56
C LEU A 10 27.78 -11.65 -13.69
N ASP A 11 28.02 -11.18 -14.91
CA ASP A 11 28.42 -9.80 -15.19
C ASP A 11 27.19 -8.90 -15.28
N ALA A 12 27.34 -7.63 -14.88
CA ALA A 12 26.25 -6.63 -14.86
C ALA A 12 25.49 -6.52 -16.20
N THR A 13 26.14 -6.85 -17.31
CA THR A 13 25.59 -6.84 -18.67
C THR A 13 24.65 -8.01 -18.96
N ASN A 14 24.86 -9.19 -18.36
CA ASN A 14 24.03 -10.37 -18.63
C ASN A 14 22.92 -10.62 -17.61
N VAL A 15 22.93 -9.93 -16.46
CA VAL A 15 21.89 -10.07 -15.42
C VAL A 15 20.48 -9.89 -15.98
N ALA A 16 20.26 -8.90 -16.85
CA ALA A 16 18.94 -8.56 -17.40
C ALA A 16 18.29 -9.67 -18.25
N ARG A 17 19.09 -10.56 -18.86
CA ARG A 17 18.58 -11.69 -19.67
C ARG A 17 18.19 -12.89 -18.82
N PHE A 18 18.80 -13.05 -17.66
CA PHE A 18 18.58 -14.16 -16.74
C PHE A 18 17.67 -13.82 -15.56
N VAL A 19 17.35 -12.53 -15.34
CA VAL A 19 16.29 -12.14 -14.39
C VAL A 19 14.93 -12.51 -14.99
N PRO A 20 14.19 -13.45 -14.38
CA PRO A 20 12.83 -13.73 -14.81
C PRO A 20 12.01 -12.44 -14.70
N LYS A 21 11.44 -11.97 -15.81
CA LYS A 21 10.48 -10.85 -15.79
C LYS A 21 9.36 -11.25 -14.83
N ARG A 22 9.31 -10.60 -13.66
CA ARG A 22 8.23 -10.82 -12.69
C ARG A 22 6.91 -10.53 -13.39
N HIS A 23 6.12 -11.57 -13.61
CA HIS A 23 4.76 -11.40 -14.10
C HIS A 23 4.01 -10.52 -13.11
N ARG A 24 3.50 -9.37 -13.58
CA ARG A 24 2.66 -8.49 -12.77
C ARG A 24 1.48 -9.31 -12.27
N LYS A 25 1.25 -9.35 -10.95
CA LYS A 25 0.05 -10.00 -10.38
C LYS A 25 -1.16 -9.43 -11.11
N ARG A 26 -1.97 -10.31 -11.72
CA ARG A 26 -3.23 -9.88 -12.34
C ARG A 26 -4.09 -9.22 -11.26
N LEU A 27 -4.68 -8.07 -11.60
CA LEU A 27 -5.68 -7.42 -10.76
C LEU A 27 -6.84 -8.39 -10.56
N ARG A 28 -7.06 -8.77 -9.31
CA ARG A 28 -8.23 -9.54 -8.84
C ARG A 28 -8.96 -8.68 -7.83
N ASP A 29 -10.21 -9.02 -7.55
CA ASP A 29 -10.92 -8.41 -6.44
C ASP A 29 -10.28 -8.85 -5.11
N ASN A 30 -9.43 -7.99 -4.57
CA ASN A 30 -8.65 -8.25 -3.37
C ASN A 30 -9.47 -8.05 -2.09
N ILE A 31 -10.72 -7.57 -2.18
CA ILE A 31 -11.50 -7.24 -0.99
C ILE A 31 -11.82 -8.47 -0.14
N MET A 32 -11.93 -9.64 -0.77
CA MET A 32 -12.09 -10.92 -0.10
C MET A 32 -10.84 -11.34 0.70
N GLY A 33 -9.69 -10.74 0.42
CA GLY A 33 -8.48 -10.86 1.24
C GLY A 33 -8.63 -10.29 2.64
N VAL A 34 -9.60 -9.40 2.87
CA VAL A 34 -10.05 -9.02 4.21
C VAL A 34 -10.94 -10.14 4.77
N THR A 35 -10.28 -11.13 5.35
CA THR A 35 -10.92 -12.37 5.81
C THR A 35 -11.80 -12.17 7.04
N LYS A 36 -12.82 -13.03 7.23
CA LYS A 36 -13.70 -12.99 8.42
C LYS A 36 -12.93 -13.04 9.76
N PRO A 37 -11.85 -13.85 9.91
CA PRO A 37 -11.02 -13.81 11.12
C PRO A 37 -10.33 -12.46 11.35
N ALA A 38 -9.85 -11.78 10.31
CA ALA A 38 -9.24 -10.46 10.45
C ALA A 38 -10.25 -9.41 10.94
N ILE A 39 -11.47 -9.43 10.39
CA ILE A 39 -12.57 -8.56 10.84
C ILE A 39 -12.93 -8.86 12.29
N ARG A 40 -12.99 -10.14 12.70
CA ARG A 40 -13.20 -10.50 14.10
C ARG A 40 -12.11 -9.93 15.00
N ARG A 41 -10.83 -10.06 14.64
CA ARG A 41 -9.72 -9.49 15.44
C ARG A 41 -9.83 -7.98 15.60
N LEU A 42 -10.25 -7.26 14.56
CA LEU A 42 -10.52 -5.82 14.63
C LEU A 42 -11.68 -5.51 15.58
N ALA A 43 -12.82 -6.18 15.40
CA ALA A 43 -14.01 -5.98 16.22
C ALA A 43 -13.74 -6.31 17.70
N ARG A 44 -12.97 -7.36 18.00
CA ARG A 44 -12.57 -7.69 19.37
C ARG A 44 -11.71 -6.61 20.00
N ARG A 45 -10.74 -6.05 19.27
CA ARG A 45 -9.96 -4.90 19.74
C ARG A 45 -10.82 -3.67 20.02
N GLY A 46 -11.92 -3.50 19.27
CA GLY A 46 -12.92 -2.47 19.53
C GLY A 46 -13.97 -2.81 20.60
N GLY A 47 -13.82 -3.90 21.36
CA GLY A 47 -14.76 -4.28 22.42
C GLY A 47 -16.07 -4.92 21.93
N VAL A 48 -16.18 -5.29 20.66
CA VAL A 48 -17.40 -5.90 20.10
C VAL A 48 -17.52 -7.36 20.55
N ILE A 49 -18.65 -7.73 21.18
CA ILE A 49 -18.90 -9.07 21.76
C ILE A 49 -19.63 -10.02 20.80
N ARG A 50 -20.58 -9.53 19.99
CA ARG A 50 -21.31 -10.34 19.00
C ARG A 50 -21.30 -9.63 17.65
N ILE A 51 -21.22 -10.39 16.56
CA ILE A 51 -21.14 -9.88 15.19
C ILE A 51 -22.13 -10.63 14.32
N GLN A 52 -23.06 -9.90 13.70
CA GLN A 52 -24.01 -10.43 12.72
C GLN A 52 -23.31 -10.79 11.40
N LYS A 53 -23.89 -11.71 10.63
CA LYS A 53 -23.32 -12.20 9.35
C LYS A 53 -23.11 -11.06 8.34
N ASP A 54 -24.06 -10.14 8.21
CA ASP A 54 -24.02 -9.11 7.17
C ASP A 54 -22.91 -8.06 7.41
N ILE A 55 -22.47 -7.91 8.67
CA ILE A 55 -21.40 -6.99 9.05
C ILE A 55 -20.08 -7.33 8.35
N TYR A 56 -19.82 -8.60 8.02
CA TYR A 56 -18.58 -8.95 7.33
C TYR A 56 -18.46 -8.29 5.95
N ASP A 57 -19.56 -8.17 5.22
CA ASP A 57 -19.58 -7.56 3.89
C ASP A 57 -19.67 -6.04 3.99
N THR A 58 -20.40 -5.51 4.98
CA THR A 58 -20.42 -4.08 5.28
C THR A 58 -19.02 -3.55 5.62
N ILE A 59 -18.26 -4.24 6.49
CA ILE A 59 -16.89 -3.82 6.84
C ILE A 59 -15.99 -3.81 5.61
N ARG A 60 -16.13 -4.79 4.71
CA ARG A 60 -15.38 -4.80 3.44
C ARG A 60 -15.69 -3.57 2.60
N ALA A 61 -16.97 -3.22 2.44
CA ALA A 61 -17.37 -2.02 1.71
C ALA A 61 -16.79 -0.74 2.36
N VAL A 62 -16.89 -0.60 3.68
CA VAL A 62 -16.38 0.56 4.43
C VAL A 62 -14.87 0.70 4.29
N VAL A 63 -14.11 -0.40 4.43
CA VAL A 63 -12.65 -0.40 4.25
C VAL A 63 -12.27 0.03 2.84
N LEU A 64 -12.99 -0.47 1.83
CA LEU A 64 -12.74 -0.10 0.43
C LEU A 64 -12.98 1.39 0.20
N ILE A 65 -14.10 1.94 0.70
CA ILE A 65 -14.44 3.36 0.57
C ILE A 65 -13.38 4.21 1.26
N ARG A 66 -12.98 3.86 2.49
CA ARG A 66 -11.98 4.60 3.25
C ARG A 66 -10.61 4.61 2.54
N LEU A 67 -10.17 3.46 2.02
CA LEU A 67 -8.90 3.36 1.30
C LEU A 67 -8.91 4.12 -0.03
N LYS A 68 -10.03 4.07 -0.77
CA LYS A 68 -10.20 4.86 -2.00
C LYS A 68 -10.05 6.35 -1.72
N GLU A 69 -10.64 6.85 -0.64
CA GLU A 69 -10.54 8.26 -0.27
C GLU A 69 -9.11 8.66 0.11
N ILE A 70 -8.41 7.82 0.90
CA ILE A 70 -7.00 8.05 1.26
C ILE A 70 -6.14 8.10 0.00
N ILE A 71 -6.27 7.12 -0.90
CA ILE A 71 -5.47 7.03 -2.12
C ILE A 71 -5.79 8.15 -3.09
N ARG A 72 -7.06 8.57 -3.22
CA ARG A 72 -7.44 9.71 -4.07
C ARG A 72 -6.74 10.98 -3.61
N ARG A 73 -6.77 11.27 -2.30
CA ARG A 73 -6.05 12.42 -1.72
C ARG A 73 -4.54 12.30 -1.87
N LEU A 74 -4.00 11.10 -1.68
CA LEU A 74 -2.59 10.78 -1.90
C LEU A 74 -2.13 11.16 -3.31
N VAL A 75 -2.89 10.74 -4.32
CA VAL A 75 -2.59 11.04 -5.74
C VAL A 75 -2.66 12.54 -5.99
N ILE A 76 -3.69 13.23 -5.48
CA ILE A 76 -3.82 14.69 -5.60
C ILE A 76 -2.62 15.40 -4.97
N LEU A 77 -2.09 14.92 -3.84
CA LEU A 77 -0.91 15.52 -3.19
C LEU A 77 0.41 15.18 -3.90
N LEU A 78 0.50 14.03 -4.56
CA LEU A 78 1.65 13.69 -5.40
C LEU A 78 1.68 14.50 -6.69
N GLU A 79 0.52 14.77 -7.27
CA GLU A 79 0.37 15.51 -8.52
C GLU A 79 0.29 17.04 -8.31
N GLY A 80 -0.22 17.50 -7.17
CA GLY A 80 -0.49 18.90 -6.86
C GLY A 80 0.64 19.61 -6.12
N SER A 81 1.06 20.76 -6.68
CA SER A 81 1.79 21.93 -6.14
C SER A 81 3.01 21.79 -5.21
N MET A 82 3.25 20.66 -4.55
CA MET A 82 4.38 20.47 -3.64
C MET A 82 5.71 20.20 -4.38
N HIS A 83 5.65 19.98 -5.70
CA HIS A 83 6.82 19.79 -6.57
C HIS A 83 6.56 20.34 -7.99
N PRO A 84 6.67 21.65 -8.24
CA PRO A 84 6.66 22.17 -9.60
C PRO A 84 7.81 21.53 -10.39
N GLY A 85 7.48 20.76 -11.44
CA GLY A 85 8.45 20.13 -12.35
C GLY A 85 8.86 18.69 -12.06
N ARG A 86 8.30 18.00 -11.05
CA ARG A 86 8.68 16.59 -10.76
C ARG A 86 7.47 15.68 -10.56
N GLN A 87 6.99 15.06 -11.64
CA GLN A 87 5.99 13.99 -11.58
C GLN A 87 6.58 12.77 -10.87
N ARG A 88 6.15 12.49 -9.64
CA ARG A 88 6.57 11.29 -8.89
C ARG A 88 5.60 10.16 -9.14
N LYS A 89 6.14 9.02 -9.61
CA LYS A 89 5.37 7.79 -9.87
C LYS A 89 5.47 6.77 -8.73
N THR A 90 6.25 7.05 -7.71
CA THR A 90 6.52 6.17 -6.57
C THR A 90 6.41 6.91 -5.25
N LEU A 91 5.96 6.18 -4.23
CA LEU A 91 6.04 6.62 -2.83
C LEU A 91 7.49 6.39 -2.37
N PRO A 92 8.24 7.44 -2.00
CA PRO A 92 9.60 7.27 -1.49
C PRO A 92 9.52 6.69 -0.07
N GLU A 93 10.29 5.64 0.19
CA GLU A 93 10.23 4.83 1.42
C GLU A 93 11.27 5.28 2.48
N ALA A 94 12.18 6.23 2.18
CA ALA A 94 13.36 6.49 3.02
C ALA A 94 14.01 7.90 2.95
N ASP A 95 13.26 8.99 2.73
CA ASP A 95 13.85 10.35 2.74
C ASP A 95 12.97 11.36 3.49
N GLU A 96 13.53 12.50 3.92
CA GLU A 96 12.86 13.68 4.52
C GLU A 96 11.59 14.15 3.75
N LYS A 97 11.53 13.80 2.46
CA LYS A 97 10.39 14.07 1.57
C LYS A 97 9.21 13.13 1.84
N MET A 98 9.45 11.90 2.32
CA MET A 98 8.44 10.99 2.86
C MET A 98 7.84 11.57 4.13
N LEU A 99 8.66 12.06 5.06
CA LEU A 99 8.23 12.75 6.29
C LEU A 99 7.29 13.91 5.97
N LYS A 100 7.73 14.85 5.11
CA LYS A 100 6.90 15.99 4.67
C LYS A 100 5.62 15.54 3.95
N PHE A 101 5.67 14.44 3.21
CA PHE A 101 4.53 13.89 2.48
C PHE A 101 3.53 13.19 3.40
N ILE A 102 4.00 12.37 4.34
CA ILE A 102 3.22 11.73 5.41
C ILE A 102 2.60 12.81 6.28
N LEU A 103 3.37 13.78 6.80
CA LEU A 103 2.84 14.90 7.59
C LEU A 103 1.78 15.70 6.83
N LYS A 104 1.94 15.95 5.52
CA LYS A 104 0.96 16.67 4.69
C LYS A 104 -0.30 15.85 4.42
N ILE A 105 -0.18 14.54 4.17
CA ILE A 105 -1.32 13.62 4.08
C ILE A 105 -2.02 13.55 5.43
N GLN A 106 -1.29 13.42 6.52
CA GLN A 106 -1.79 13.24 7.87
C GLN A 106 -2.40 14.53 8.44
N THR A 107 -2.01 15.71 7.98
CA THR A 107 -2.77 16.94 8.21
C THR A 107 -4.02 16.97 7.34
N ILE A 108 -3.94 16.75 6.03
CA ILE A 108 -5.08 16.94 5.10
C ILE A 108 -6.14 15.82 5.20
N THR A 109 -5.75 14.56 5.30
CA THR A 109 -6.69 13.43 5.44
C THR A 109 -7.35 13.39 6.79
N THR A 110 -6.89 14.16 7.76
CA THR A 110 -7.24 13.94 9.17
C THR A 110 -7.59 15.17 9.97
N GLN A 111 -7.27 16.37 9.48
CA GLN A 111 -7.95 17.62 9.88
C GLN A 111 -9.34 17.68 9.24
N ASP A 112 -9.51 17.23 7.99
CA ASP A 112 -10.82 17.17 7.33
C ASP A 112 -11.71 16.01 7.84
N LEU A 113 -11.11 14.94 8.36
CA LEU A 113 -11.83 13.77 8.89
C LEU A 113 -11.76 13.67 10.43
N GLY A 114 -11.12 14.64 11.10
CA GLY A 114 -11.06 14.77 12.55
C GLY A 114 -10.31 13.67 13.33
N ASN A 115 -9.36 12.93 12.75
CA ASN A 115 -8.75 11.77 13.44
C ASN A 115 -7.23 11.55 13.20
N PRO A 116 -6.37 12.53 13.50
CA PRO A 116 -4.94 12.51 13.16
C PRO A 116 -4.24 11.22 13.61
N VAL A 117 -3.49 10.64 12.68
CA VAL A 117 -2.59 9.51 12.95
C VAL A 117 -1.26 10.10 13.44
N TYR A 118 -0.53 9.41 14.32
CA TYR A 118 0.80 9.82 14.80
C TYR A 118 1.78 8.64 14.70
N GLY A 119 3.09 8.89 14.86
CA GLY A 119 4.11 7.83 15.00
C GLY A 119 4.71 7.31 13.68
N PHE A 120 4.69 8.12 12.63
CA PHE A 120 5.36 7.84 11.35
C PHE A 120 6.39 8.95 11.10
N GLU A 121 7.58 8.80 11.68
CA GLU A 121 8.74 9.64 11.39
C GLU A 121 9.79 8.91 10.55
#